data_AF-A0A938TDC4-F1
#
_entry.id   AF-A0A938TDC4-F1
#
_cell.length_a   1.000
_cell.length_b   1.000
_cell.length_c   1.000
_cell.angle_alpha   90.00
_cell.angle_beta   90.00
_cell.angle_gamma   90.00
#
_symmetry.space_group_name_H-M   'P 1'
#
loop_
_entity.id
_entity.type
_entity.pdbx_description
1 polymer ?
#
loop_
_entity_poly.entity_id
_entity_poly.type
_entity_poly.pdbx_seq_one_letter_code
_entity_poly.pdbx_strand_id
1 'polypeptide(L)'
;MKSYKNYFIFIFVSLSISLSAQDDNKSLLSIERIFNSNEFRSGSFGPARWIEKGEYYTTIEASKEFSDGSDIVKYETISGKREILVSSNLLIPDGDKKPLSINNYIWSLDGKLLLIFTNTKRVWRYNTKGDYWVLNLDSKKLLKLGSDKKKSELMCKRLSSPNSKSSIVANNISI
;
A
#
# COMPACT_ATOMS: atom_id res chain seq x y z
N MET A 1 72.78 -50.13 -36.78
CA MET A 1 71.60 -49.36 -37.28
C MET A 1 70.50 -49.40 -36.23
N LYS A 2 70.27 -48.33 -35.46
CA LYS A 2 69.09 -48.21 -34.59
C LYS A 2 68.04 -47.40 -35.36
N SER A 3 66.89 -48.03 -35.60
CA SER A 3 65.73 -47.42 -36.26
C SER A 3 64.89 -46.70 -35.21
N TYR A 4 64.68 -45.39 -35.38
CA TYR A 4 63.83 -44.59 -34.50
C TYR A 4 62.45 -44.44 -35.16
N LYS A 5 61.41 -44.93 -34.47
CA LYS A 5 60.01 -44.69 -34.83
C LYS A 5 59.61 -43.30 -34.33
N ASN A 6 59.28 -42.40 -35.25
CA ASN A 6 58.74 -41.08 -34.92
C ASN A 6 57.25 -41.20 -34.61
N TYR A 7 56.86 -40.95 -33.35
CA TYR A 7 55.45 -40.80 -32.98
C TYR A 7 55.05 -39.34 -33.15
N PHE A 8 54.11 -39.09 -34.05
CA PHE A 8 53.53 -37.76 -34.28
C PHE A 8 52.42 -37.53 -33.24
N ILE A 9 52.67 -36.66 -32.26
CA ILE A 9 51.65 -36.24 -31.28
C ILE A 9 50.85 -35.09 -31.89
N PHE A 10 49.57 -35.34 -32.18
CA PHE A 10 48.61 -34.30 -32.54
C PHE A 10 48.03 -33.70 -31.26
N ILE A 11 48.44 -32.47 -30.92
CA ILE A 11 47.84 -31.68 -29.83
C ILE A 11 46.56 -31.04 -30.37
N PHE A 12 45.40 -31.50 -29.89
CA PHE A 12 44.11 -30.90 -30.19
C PHE A 12 43.88 -29.74 -29.20
N VAL A 13 44.19 -28.51 -29.61
CA VAL A 13 43.91 -27.32 -28.81
C VAL A 13 42.42 -27.00 -28.94
N SER A 14 41.63 -27.32 -27.91
CA SER A 14 40.24 -26.87 -27.82
C SER A 14 40.21 -25.39 -27.48
N LEU A 15 40.02 -24.54 -28.50
CA LEU A 15 39.79 -23.11 -28.31
C LEU A 15 38.38 -22.91 -27.75
N SER A 16 38.27 -22.70 -26.44
CA SER A 16 37.01 -22.33 -25.79
C SER A 16 36.64 -20.91 -26.23
N ILE A 17 35.82 -20.79 -27.27
CA ILE A 17 35.19 -19.53 -27.65
C ILE A 17 34.12 -19.24 -26.60
N SER A 18 34.35 -18.24 -25.75
CA SER A 18 33.29 -17.69 -24.91
C SER A 18 32.24 -17.05 -25.82
N LEU A 19 31.13 -17.74 -26.09
CA LEU A 19 29.95 -17.13 -26.70
C LEU A 19 29.40 -16.09 -25.72
N SER A 20 29.77 -14.82 -25.91
CA SER A 20 29.07 -13.69 -25.27
C SER A 20 27.80 -13.42 -26.07
N ALA A 21 26.79 -14.28 -25.90
CA ALA A 21 25.51 -14.18 -26.61
C ALA A 21 24.37 -13.59 -25.76
N GLN A 22 24.67 -13.01 -24.60
CA GLN A 22 23.69 -12.33 -23.75
C GLN A 22 24.28 -11.02 -23.26
N ASP A 23 24.29 -10.05 -24.16
CA ASP A 23 24.49 -8.66 -23.76
C ASP A 23 23.18 -8.23 -23.08
N ASP A 24 23.20 -8.10 -21.75
CA ASP A 24 22.13 -7.51 -20.94
C ASP A 24 22.07 -6.00 -21.22
N ASN A 25 21.78 -5.64 -22.46
CA ASN A 25 21.74 -4.25 -22.89
C ASN A 25 20.50 -3.59 -22.28
N LYS A 26 20.69 -2.99 -21.09
CA LYS A 26 19.69 -2.19 -20.36
C LYS A 26 19.18 -0.97 -21.14
N SER A 27 19.67 -0.69 -22.36
CA SER A 27 19.06 0.30 -23.25
C SER A 27 17.84 -0.25 -24.00
N LEU A 28 17.74 -1.57 -24.21
CA LEU A 28 16.67 -2.18 -25.01
C LEU A 28 15.46 -2.53 -24.16
N LEU A 29 14.31 -1.97 -24.52
CA LEU A 29 13.04 -2.27 -23.86
C LEU A 29 12.67 -3.74 -24.09
N SER A 30 12.48 -4.51 -23.02
CA SER A 30 12.13 -5.93 -23.06
C SER A 30 10.87 -6.21 -22.25
N ILE A 31 10.18 -7.31 -22.55
CA ILE A 31 8.98 -7.77 -21.80
C ILE A 31 9.32 -7.97 -20.32
N GLU A 32 10.49 -8.55 -20.04
CA GLU A 32 11.01 -8.74 -18.68
C GLU A 32 11.13 -7.40 -17.93
N ARG A 33 11.69 -6.38 -18.58
CA ARG A 33 11.82 -5.04 -17.97
C ARG A 33 10.48 -4.35 -17.79
N ILE A 34 9.57 -4.45 -18.75
CA ILE A 34 8.25 -3.81 -18.66
C ILE A 34 7.38 -4.43 -17.55
N PHE A 35 7.32 -5.77 -17.48
CA PHE A 35 6.33 -6.46 -16.67
C PHE A 35 6.89 -7.18 -15.43
N ASN A 36 8.13 -7.67 -15.48
CA ASN A 36 8.75 -8.44 -14.40
C ASN A 36 9.75 -7.64 -13.58
N SER A 37 10.00 -6.38 -13.95
CA SER A 37 10.80 -5.45 -13.16
C SER A 37 9.94 -4.34 -12.54
N ASN A 38 10.49 -3.67 -11.52
CA ASN A 38 9.90 -2.45 -10.95
C ASN A 38 10.38 -1.17 -11.66
N GLU A 39 11.18 -1.27 -12.72
CA GLU A 39 11.83 -0.14 -13.39
C GLU A 39 10.85 0.93 -13.86
N PHE A 40 9.70 0.50 -14.40
CA PHE A 40 8.67 1.39 -14.93
C PHE A 40 7.45 1.55 -14.02
N ARG A 41 7.52 1.04 -12.78
CA ARG A 41 6.42 1.26 -11.82
C ARG A 41 6.46 2.70 -11.33
N SER A 42 5.40 3.44 -11.60
CA SER A 42 5.19 4.76 -10.98
C SER A 42 5.19 4.62 -9.45
N GLY A 43 5.84 5.57 -8.77
CA GLY A 43 5.72 5.70 -7.31
C GLY A 43 4.24 5.84 -6.90
N SER A 44 3.87 5.22 -5.79
CA SER A 44 2.53 5.37 -5.23
C SER A 44 2.47 6.61 -4.35
N PHE A 45 1.38 7.37 -4.45
CA PHE A 45 1.06 8.45 -3.52
C PHE A 45 -0.41 8.36 -3.11
N GLY A 46 -0.65 8.59 -1.83
CA GLY A 46 -1.99 8.67 -1.27
C GLY A 46 -2.55 7.36 -0.73
N PRO A 47 -3.85 7.35 -0.37
CA PRO A 47 -4.84 8.41 -0.61
C PRO A 47 -4.57 9.71 0.16
N ALA A 48 -4.75 10.86 -0.53
CA ALA A 48 -4.64 12.19 0.06
C ALA A 48 -6.02 12.87 0.26
N ARG A 49 -6.20 13.63 1.34
CA ARG A 49 -7.45 14.34 1.67
C ARG A 49 -7.15 15.78 2.08
N TRP A 50 -7.77 16.75 1.41
CA TRP A 50 -7.76 18.13 1.85
C TRP A 50 -8.64 18.29 3.08
N ILE A 51 -8.15 19.01 4.08
CA ILE A 51 -8.87 19.35 5.31
C ILE A 51 -8.73 20.85 5.57
N GLU A 52 -9.55 21.40 6.47
CA GLU A 52 -9.44 22.80 6.90
C GLU A 52 -9.40 23.78 5.69
N LYS A 53 -10.30 23.56 4.72
CA LYS A 53 -10.43 24.35 3.49
C LYS A 53 -9.14 24.44 2.64
N GLY A 54 -8.25 23.46 2.77
CA GLY A 54 -7.04 23.35 1.95
C GLY A 54 -5.78 23.90 2.60
N GLU A 55 -5.87 24.42 3.83
CA GLU A 55 -4.69 24.81 4.62
C GLU A 55 -3.79 23.60 4.93
N TYR A 56 -4.40 22.41 4.99
CA TYR A 56 -3.69 21.16 5.18
C TYR A 56 -4.23 20.05 4.28
N TYR A 57 -3.38 19.05 4.02
CA TYR A 57 -3.84 17.76 3.52
C TYR A 57 -3.30 16.62 4.38
N THR A 58 -4.03 15.52 4.44
CA THR A 58 -3.57 14.28 5.07
C THR A 58 -3.23 13.24 4.01
N THR A 59 -2.27 12.37 4.29
CA THR A 59 -1.91 11.21 3.46
C THR A 59 -1.48 10.04 4.34
N ILE A 60 -1.32 8.87 3.73
CA ILE A 60 -0.83 7.65 4.38
C ILE A 60 0.67 7.53 4.13
N GLU A 61 1.43 7.26 5.19
CA GLU A 61 2.86 6.94 5.11
C GLU A 61 3.18 5.68 5.91
N ALA A 62 4.23 4.98 5.52
CA ALA A 62 4.72 3.83 6.28
C ALA A 62 5.10 4.26 7.70
N SER A 63 4.69 3.47 8.69
CA SER A 63 5.01 3.76 10.08
C SER A 63 6.46 3.40 10.38
N LYS A 64 7.09 4.18 11.27
CA LYS A 64 8.40 3.82 11.83
C LYS A 64 8.27 2.79 12.95
N GLU A 65 7.10 2.68 13.58
CA GLU A 65 6.87 1.83 14.75
C GLU A 65 6.48 0.40 14.34
N PHE A 66 5.80 0.24 13.20
CA PHE A 66 5.31 -1.05 12.71
C PHE A 66 5.70 -1.25 11.25
N SER A 67 6.40 -2.36 10.95
CA SER A 67 6.85 -2.69 9.59
C SER A 67 5.71 -2.78 8.57
N ASP A 68 4.56 -3.29 9.02
CA ASP A 68 3.36 -3.49 8.21
C ASP A 68 2.30 -2.39 8.47
N GLY A 69 2.64 -1.39 9.28
CA GLY A 69 1.74 -0.33 9.72
C GLY A 69 1.84 0.93 8.87
N SER A 70 0.85 1.78 9.01
CA SER A 70 0.83 3.07 8.34
C SER A 70 0.25 4.15 9.23
N ASP A 71 0.91 5.30 9.22
CA ASP A 71 0.47 6.49 9.92
C ASP A 71 -0.33 7.38 8.96
N ILE A 72 -1.33 8.10 9.48
CA ILE A 72 -1.96 9.20 8.76
C ILE A 72 -1.24 10.48 9.17
N VAL A 73 -0.61 11.09 8.18
CA VAL A 73 0.25 12.24 8.34
C VAL A 73 -0.46 13.45 7.76
N LYS A 74 -0.38 14.58 8.46
CA LYS A 74 -0.90 15.86 8.04
C LYS A 74 0.27 16.75 7.59
N TYR A 75 0.05 17.45 6.49
CA TYR A 75 0.98 18.41 5.92
C TYR A 75 0.31 19.78 5.85
N GLU A 76 1.01 20.80 6.30
CA GLU A 76 0.65 22.19 6.02
C GLU A 76 0.97 22.51 4.57
N THR A 77 -0.03 23.01 3.83
CA THR A 77 0.07 23.20 2.38
C THR A 77 1.13 24.21 1.98
N ILE A 78 1.30 25.28 2.77
CA ILE A 78 2.22 26.39 2.44
C ILE A 78 3.66 26.03 2.83
N SER A 79 3.86 25.60 4.07
CA SER A 79 5.20 25.39 4.62
C SER A 79 5.76 23.99 4.34
N GLY A 80 4.90 23.02 4.01
CA GLY A 80 5.25 21.61 3.94
C GLY A 80 5.51 20.97 5.31
N LYS A 81 5.17 21.65 6.42
CA LYS A 81 5.37 21.12 7.77
C LYS A 81 4.58 19.82 7.93
N ARG A 82 5.31 18.76 8.29
CA ARG A 82 4.81 17.40 8.49
C ARG A 82 4.49 17.15 9.96
N GLU A 83 3.33 16.59 10.25
CA GLU A 83 2.97 16.07 11.57
C GLU A 83 2.21 14.75 11.49
N ILE A 84 2.41 13.85 12.46
CA ILE A 84 1.64 12.60 12.54
C ILE A 84 0.31 12.93 13.24
N LEU A 85 -0.81 12.77 12.52
CA LEU A 85 -2.14 13.04 13.04
C LEU A 85 -2.78 11.78 13.64
N VAL A 86 -2.55 10.63 13.02
CA VAL A 86 -2.95 9.31 13.54
C VAL A 86 -1.77 8.36 13.42
N SER A 87 -1.22 7.92 14.55
CA SER A 87 -0.18 6.89 14.56
C SER A 87 -0.79 5.51 14.39
N SER A 88 0.01 4.57 13.87
CA SER A 88 -0.35 3.17 13.70
C SER A 88 -0.79 2.50 15.00
N ASN A 89 -0.25 2.93 16.15
CA ASN A 89 -0.66 2.46 17.47
C ASN A 89 -2.16 2.65 17.75
N LEU A 90 -2.77 3.74 17.27
CA LEU A 90 -4.21 4.00 17.41
C LEU A 90 -5.07 3.12 16.50
N LEU A 91 -4.43 2.41 15.59
CA LEU A 91 -5.08 1.57 14.58
C LEU A 91 -4.97 0.09 14.92
N ILE A 92 -4.60 -0.26 16.14
CA ILE A 92 -4.57 -1.65 16.62
C ILE A 92 -5.94 -1.97 17.21
N PRO A 93 -6.69 -2.93 16.65
CA PRO A 93 -7.93 -3.39 17.26
C PRO A 93 -7.70 -4.00 18.65
N ASP A 94 -8.71 -3.89 19.51
CA ASP A 94 -8.67 -4.53 20.83
C ASP A 94 -8.45 -6.05 20.69
N GLY A 95 -7.41 -6.56 21.35
CA GLY A 95 -7.02 -7.98 21.31
C GLY A 95 -6.05 -8.35 20.19
N ASP A 96 -5.78 -7.46 19.24
CA ASP A 96 -4.79 -7.66 18.19
C ASP A 96 -3.41 -7.09 18.58
N LYS A 97 -2.38 -7.49 17.82
CA LYS A 97 -0.99 -7.03 17.98
C LYS A 97 -0.47 -6.20 16.82
N LYS A 98 -1.24 -6.15 15.72
CA LYS A 98 -0.85 -5.49 14.48
C LYS A 98 -1.85 -4.39 14.14
N PRO A 99 -1.39 -3.25 13.61
CA PRO A 99 -2.28 -2.20 13.16
C PRO A 99 -3.06 -2.63 11.91
N LEU A 100 -4.20 -1.99 11.70
CA LEU A 100 -4.99 -2.13 10.49
C LEU A 100 -4.22 -1.64 9.25
N SER A 101 -4.26 -2.42 8.17
CA SER A 101 -3.81 -1.95 6.85
C SER A 101 -4.90 -1.09 6.23
N ILE A 102 -4.59 0.20 6.04
CA ILE A 102 -5.54 1.19 5.54
C ILE A 102 -5.56 1.14 4.01
N ASN A 103 -6.72 0.79 3.43
CA ASN A 103 -6.93 0.93 1.99
C ASN A 103 -7.52 2.29 1.63
N ASN A 104 -8.36 2.86 2.50
CA ASN A 104 -8.92 4.19 2.33
C ASN A 104 -9.37 4.76 3.68
N TYR A 105 -9.54 6.08 3.77
CA TYR A 105 -10.12 6.73 4.93
C TYR A 105 -10.89 8.01 4.55
N ILE A 106 -11.79 8.41 5.45
CA ILE A 106 -12.59 9.62 5.32
C ILE A 106 -12.78 10.28 6.68
N TRP A 107 -12.59 11.59 6.73
CA TRP A 107 -12.84 12.42 7.91
C TRP A 107 -14.32 12.74 8.07
N SER A 108 -14.80 12.82 9.31
CA SER A 108 -16.05 13.53 9.62
C SER A 108 -15.89 15.02 9.37
N LEU A 109 -17.02 15.73 9.23
CA LEU A 109 -17.03 17.17 8.95
C LEU A 109 -16.37 18.00 10.06
N ASP A 110 -16.49 17.55 11.30
CA ASP A 110 -15.87 18.16 12.47
C ASP A 110 -14.41 17.69 12.71
N GLY A 111 -13.89 16.79 11.89
CA GLY A 111 -12.54 16.24 12.00
C GLY A 111 -12.31 15.30 13.19
N LYS A 112 -13.34 15.00 13.98
CA LYS A 112 -13.22 14.22 15.23
C LYS A 112 -13.25 12.71 15.03
N LEU A 113 -13.90 12.27 13.96
CA LEU A 113 -14.06 10.86 13.62
C LEU A 113 -13.37 10.57 12.30
N LEU A 114 -12.79 9.38 12.22
CA LEU A 114 -12.15 8.87 11.04
C LEU A 114 -12.75 7.52 10.68
N LEU A 115 -13.41 7.45 9.52
CA LEU A 115 -13.82 6.19 8.92
C LEU A 115 -12.62 5.59 8.20
N ILE A 116 -12.30 4.34 8.50
CA ILE A 116 -11.17 3.59 7.95
C ILE A 116 -11.71 2.37 7.23
N PHE A 117 -11.27 2.18 5.98
CA PHE A 117 -11.65 1.07 5.13
C PHE A 117 -10.47 0.12 4.96
N THR A 118 -10.68 -1.15 5.32
CA THR A 118 -9.62 -2.16 5.44
C THR A 118 -10.07 -3.51 4.86
N ASN A 119 -9.16 -4.48 4.78
CA ASN A 119 -9.45 -5.85 4.32
C ASN A 119 -10.26 -5.89 3.01
N THR A 120 -9.87 -5.07 2.06
CA THR A 120 -10.72 -4.81 0.90
C THR A 120 -10.66 -5.92 -0.14
N LYS A 121 -11.78 -6.17 -0.81
CA LYS A 121 -11.92 -7.15 -1.90
C LYS A 121 -12.37 -6.45 -3.17
N ARG A 122 -11.67 -6.75 -4.26
CA ARG A 122 -11.95 -6.22 -5.59
C ARG A 122 -13.24 -6.82 -6.15
N VAL A 123 -14.13 -5.96 -6.60
CA VAL A 123 -15.32 -6.32 -7.37
C VAL A 123 -15.22 -5.56 -8.68
N TRP A 124 -15.00 -6.29 -9.78
CA TRP A 124 -14.64 -5.72 -11.09
C TRP A 124 -13.38 -4.85 -11.05
N ARG A 125 -13.51 -3.52 -11.24
CA ARG A 125 -12.37 -2.59 -11.28
C ARG A 125 -11.99 -2.03 -9.92
N TYR A 126 -12.93 -1.99 -8.97
CA TYR A 126 -12.77 -1.27 -7.71
C TYR A 126 -12.91 -2.18 -6.50
N ASN A 127 -12.22 -1.82 -5.43
CA ASN A 127 -12.40 -2.43 -4.13
C ASN A 127 -13.64 -1.83 -3.48
N THR A 128 -14.79 -2.49 -3.62
CA THR A 128 -16.07 -1.99 -3.09
C THR A 128 -16.54 -2.74 -1.86
N LYS A 129 -15.92 -3.87 -1.53
CA LYS A 129 -16.19 -4.67 -0.34
C LYS A 129 -15.01 -4.61 0.62
N GLY A 130 -15.27 -4.57 1.93
CA GLY A 130 -14.22 -4.57 2.95
C GLY A 130 -14.80 -4.44 4.35
N ASP A 131 -13.93 -4.21 5.32
CA ASP A 131 -14.30 -3.93 6.70
C ASP A 131 -14.23 -2.42 6.94
N TYR A 132 -15.11 -1.92 7.81
CA TYR A 132 -15.10 -0.51 8.22
C TYR A 132 -14.82 -0.40 9.71
N TRP A 133 -14.03 0.61 10.05
CA TRP A 133 -13.68 0.97 11.40
C TRP A 133 -13.87 2.46 11.61
N VAL A 134 -14.28 2.87 12.80
CA VAL A 134 -14.36 4.27 13.20
C VAL A 134 -13.37 4.49 14.33
N LEU A 135 -12.41 5.38 14.09
CA LEU A 135 -11.55 5.92 15.13
C LEU A 135 -12.13 7.26 15.59
N ASN A 136 -12.33 7.39 16.90
CA ASN A 136 -12.65 8.66 17.53
C ASN A 136 -11.35 9.26 18.09
N LEU A 137 -10.95 10.44 17.60
CA LEU A 137 -9.68 11.06 17.99
C LEU A 137 -9.66 11.60 19.41
N ASP A 138 -10.80 12.09 19.91
CA ASP A 138 -10.94 12.64 21.27
C ASP A 138 -10.72 11.54 22.33
N SER A 139 -11.39 10.39 22.14
CA SER A 139 -11.34 9.25 23.06
C SER A 139 -10.27 8.21 22.72
N LYS A 140 -9.65 8.31 21.53
CA LYS A 140 -8.70 7.34 20.97
C LYS A 140 -9.25 5.91 20.86
N LYS A 141 -10.57 5.76 20.79
CA LYS A 141 -11.23 4.45 20.66
C LYS A 141 -11.43 4.08 19.20
N LEU A 142 -11.04 2.85 18.87
CA LEU A 142 -11.21 2.24 17.56
C LEU A 142 -12.33 1.20 17.62
N LEU A 143 -13.38 1.38 16.82
CA LEU A 143 -14.56 0.53 16.80
C LEU A 143 -14.77 -0.08 15.42
N LYS A 144 -15.01 -1.40 15.36
CA LYS A 144 -15.41 -2.07 14.11
C LYS A 144 -16.89 -1.84 13.85
N LEU A 145 -17.24 -1.44 12.63
CA LEU A 145 -18.64 -1.37 12.20
C LEU A 145 -19.08 -2.73 11.63
N GLY A 146 -20.32 -3.14 11.93
CA GLY A 146 -20.88 -4.39 11.42
C GLY A 146 -20.15 -5.63 11.92
N SER A 147 -19.80 -5.66 13.22
CA SER A 147 -19.12 -6.79 13.86
C SER A 147 -19.89 -8.11 13.78
N ASP A 148 -21.19 -8.06 13.47
CA ASP A 148 -22.09 -9.19 13.20
C ASP A 148 -21.95 -9.77 11.78
N LYS A 149 -21.22 -9.11 10.87
CA LYS A 149 -21.02 -9.55 9.48
C LYS A 149 -19.70 -10.31 9.29
N LYS A 150 -19.65 -11.19 8.27
CA LYS A 150 -18.39 -11.85 7.92
C LYS A 150 -17.41 -10.84 7.33
N LYS A 151 -16.11 -11.14 7.45
CA LYS A 151 -15.01 -10.30 6.99
C LYS A 151 -15.18 -9.91 5.51
N SER A 152 -15.04 -8.62 5.22
CA SER A 152 -15.10 -8.03 3.88
C SER A 152 -16.46 -8.13 3.17
N GLU A 153 -17.58 -8.06 3.90
CA GLU A 153 -18.94 -8.10 3.31
C GLU A 153 -19.60 -6.72 3.14
N LEU A 154 -19.06 -5.67 3.76
CA LEU A 154 -19.68 -4.34 3.76
C LEU A 154 -19.37 -3.57 2.47
N MET A 155 -20.40 -2.98 1.86
CA MET A 155 -20.27 -2.17 0.63
C MET A 155 -20.15 -0.68 0.94
N CYS A 156 -19.25 0.01 0.24
CA CYS A 156 -19.06 1.46 0.38
C CYS A 156 -20.30 2.24 -0.10
N LYS A 157 -20.83 3.14 0.74
CA LYS A 157 -21.68 4.24 0.28
C LYS A 157 -21.05 5.57 0.67
N ARG A 158 -21.11 6.51 -0.28
CA ARG A 158 -20.63 7.89 -0.17
C ARG A 158 -21.23 8.57 1.07
N LEU A 159 -20.41 9.30 1.84
CA LEU A 159 -20.91 10.17 2.91
C LEU A 159 -21.89 11.19 2.31
N SER A 160 -23.11 11.25 2.82
CA SER A 160 -24.12 12.26 2.48
C SER A 160 -24.26 13.27 3.62
N SER A 161 -24.30 14.57 3.30
CA SER A 161 -24.50 15.70 4.23
C SER A 161 -25.79 16.47 3.83
N PRO A 162 -26.57 17.14 4.72
CA PRO A 162 -26.13 18.34 5.47
C PRO A 162 -26.46 18.48 6.97
N ASN A 163 -27.34 17.68 7.61
CA ASN A 163 -27.98 18.10 8.88
C ASN A 163 -27.97 17.12 10.07
N SER A 164 -27.02 16.19 10.16
CA SER A 164 -26.87 15.37 11.36
C SER A 164 -25.42 15.29 11.78
N LYS A 165 -25.15 15.82 12.98
CA LYS A 165 -23.85 15.71 13.65
C LYS A 165 -23.44 14.22 13.65
N SER A 166 -22.21 13.92 13.25
CA SER A 166 -21.53 12.63 13.50
C SER A 166 -22.04 11.34 12.82
N SER A 167 -22.91 11.36 11.80
CA SER A 167 -23.35 10.10 11.16
C SER A 167 -22.51 9.68 9.95
N ILE A 168 -21.76 8.58 10.07
CA ILE A 168 -21.20 7.82 8.95
C ILE A 168 -22.20 6.71 8.60
N VAL A 169 -22.83 6.77 7.43
CA VAL A 169 -23.81 5.76 7.00
C VAL A 169 -23.13 4.76 6.06
N ALA A 170 -22.95 3.52 6.53
CA ALA A 170 -22.60 2.38 5.70
C ALA A 170 -23.86 1.51 5.53
N ASN A 171 -24.21 1.14 4.30
CA ASN A 171 -25.37 0.28 4.04
C ASN A 171 -25.15 -1.11 4.68
N ASN A 172 -26.22 -1.71 5.20
CA ASN A 172 -26.27 -3.00 5.92
C ASN A 172 -25.60 -3.03 7.31
N ILE A 173 -25.50 -1.88 7.98
CA ILE A 173 -25.06 -1.80 9.37
C ILE A 173 -26.21 -1.23 10.20
N SER A 174 -26.82 -2.09 11.02
CA SER A 174 -27.61 -1.64 12.15
C SER A 174 -26.61 -1.06 13.17
N ILE A 175 -26.77 0.22 13.51
CA ILE A 175 -26.06 0.85 14.63
C ILE A 175 -26.81 0.48 15.92
#